data_AF-A0A6I0F2M2-F1
#
_entry.id   AF-A0A6I0F2M2-F1
#
_cell.length_a   1.000
_cell.length_b   1.000
_cell.length_c   1.000
_cell.angle_alpha   90.00
_cell.angle_beta   90.00
_cell.angle_gamma   90.00
#
_symmetry.space_group_name_H-M   'P 1'
#
loop_
_entity.id
_entity.type
_entity.pdbx_description
1 polymer ?
#
loop_
_entity_poly.entity_id
_entity_poly.type
_entity_poly.pdbx_seq_one_letter_code
_entity_poly.pdbx_strand_id
1 'polypeptide(L)'
;MKRIQFYPSEELAIILETDAKKKGVSVSAFVTDLLNEHYGFSKKNIPNLTQLTTIVLKEVEEYLTKTEAKIQFDLNDASETYRNIEMTNGKKPSTVRASIGRSFGSKIGKEPFSNVRLSKTNDGKQNLSVNNALLYEKFKNE
;
A
#
# COMPACT_ATOMS: atom_id res chain seq x y z
N MET A 1 -0.76 -22.14 6.67
CA MET A 1 -0.96 -21.67 5.28
C MET A 1 -0.54 -22.79 4.34
N LYS A 2 -1.28 -23.05 3.25
CA LYS A 2 -0.94 -24.07 2.25
C LYS A 2 -0.23 -23.38 1.09
N ARG A 3 0.94 -23.90 0.67
CA ARG A 3 1.67 -23.38 -0.50
C ARG A 3 1.11 -24.05 -1.75
N ILE A 4 0.75 -23.25 -2.75
CA ILE A 4 0.37 -23.72 -4.09
C ILE A 4 1.42 -23.18 -5.06
N GLN A 5 1.98 -24.04 -5.90
CA GLN A 5 2.82 -23.63 -7.02
C GLN A 5 1.92 -23.42 -8.24
N PHE A 6 2.13 -22.31 -8.93
CA PHE A 6 1.35 -21.90 -10.09
C PHE A 6 2.32 -21.67 -11.25
N TYR A 7 2.06 -22.35 -12.37
CA TYR A 7 2.89 -22.32 -13.57
C TYR A 7 2.05 -21.78 -14.75
N PRO A 8 1.84 -20.46 -14.83
CA PRO A 8 1.10 -19.85 -15.94
C PRO A 8 1.90 -19.91 -17.25
N SER A 9 1.22 -19.70 -18.38
CA SER A 9 1.92 -19.35 -19.62
C SER A 9 2.64 -18.01 -19.46
N GLU A 10 3.65 -17.77 -20.29
CA GLU A 10 4.43 -16.51 -20.28
C GLU A 10 3.54 -15.28 -20.48
N GLU A 11 2.60 -15.36 -21.43
CA GLU A 11 1.61 -14.31 -21.67
C GLU A 11 0.76 -14.00 -20.43
N LEU A 12 0.25 -15.05 -19.76
CA LEU A 12 -0.55 -14.87 -18.55
C LEU A 12 0.30 -14.32 -17.40
N ALA A 13 1.56 -14.73 -17.27
CA ALA A 13 2.47 -14.19 -16.27
C ALA A 13 2.66 -12.67 -16.43
N ILE A 14 2.90 -12.22 -17.67
CA ILE A 14 3.09 -10.79 -17.99
C ILE A 14 1.83 -9.97 -17.65
N ILE A 15 0.64 -10.49 -17.98
CA ILE A 15 -0.64 -9.83 -17.66
C ILE A 15 -0.81 -9.70 -16.14
N LEU A 16 -0.62 -10.80 -15.41
CA LEU A 16 -0.77 -10.83 -13.95
C LEU A 16 0.23 -9.89 -13.25
N GLU A 17 1.47 -9.84 -13.73
CA GLU A 17 2.50 -8.91 -13.24
C GLU A 17 2.14 -7.45 -13.50
N THR A 18 1.67 -7.15 -14.71
CA THR A 18 1.26 -5.80 -15.11
C THR A 18 0.11 -5.30 -14.25
N ASP A 19 -0.92 -6.11 -14.07
CA ASP A 19 -2.09 -5.77 -13.27
C ASP A 19 -1.77 -5.66 -11.78
N ALA A 20 -0.99 -6.59 -11.24
CA ALA A 20 -0.53 -6.53 -9.86
C ALA A 20 0.28 -5.25 -9.60
N LYS A 21 1.21 -4.90 -10.51
CA LYS A 21 2.02 -3.68 -10.43
C LYS A 21 1.17 -2.41 -10.53
N LYS A 22 0.17 -2.40 -11.43
CA LYS A 22 -0.78 -1.29 -11.58
C LYS A 22 -1.55 -1.08 -10.28
N LYS A 23 -2.06 -2.14 -9.67
CA LYS A 23 -2.79 -2.11 -8.38
C LYS A 23 -1.88 -2.01 -7.15
N GLY A 24 -0.56 -2.05 -7.34
CA GLY A 24 0.43 -1.89 -6.27
C GLY A 24 0.53 -3.10 -5.32
N VAL A 25 0.12 -4.29 -5.73
CA VAL A 25 0.18 -5.51 -4.89
C VAL A 25 1.14 -6.53 -5.47
N SER A 26 1.49 -7.58 -4.69
CA SER A 26 2.22 -8.72 -5.24
C SER A 26 1.32 -9.55 -6.16
N VAL A 27 1.93 -10.24 -7.13
CA VAL A 27 1.21 -11.19 -8.01
C VAL A 27 0.44 -12.23 -7.20
N SER A 28 1.04 -12.76 -6.13
CA SER A 28 0.39 -13.74 -5.26
C SER A 28 -0.88 -13.20 -4.58
N ALA A 29 -0.86 -11.96 -4.10
CA ALA A 29 -2.03 -11.32 -3.50
C ALA A 29 -3.10 -11.07 -4.56
N PHE A 30 -2.70 -10.54 -5.71
CA PHE A 30 -3.62 -10.28 -6.83
C PHE A 30 -4.32 -11.56 -7.31
N VAL A 31 -3.57 -12.64 -7.55
CA VAL A 31 -4.14 -13.94 -7.97
C VAL A 31 -5.04 -14.53 -6.89
N THR A 32 -4.66 -14.43 -5.62
CA THR A 32 -5.50 -14.92 -4.51
C THR A 32 -6.83 -14.15 -4.46
N ASP A 33 -6.79 -12.83 -4.59
CA ASP A 33 -7.98 -11.99 -4.61
C ASP A 33 -8.87 -12.30 -5.82
N LEU A 34 -8.28 -12.49 -7.00
CA LEU A 34 -8.99 -12.86 -8.24
C LEU A 34 -9.67 -14.23 -8.13
N LEU A 35 -9.00 -15.23 -7.55
CA LEU A 35 -9.60 -16.55 -7.33
C LEU A 35 -10.70 -16.51 -6.26
N ASN A 36 -10.50 -15.77 -5.18
CA ASN A 36 -11.53 -15.60 -4.15
C ASN A 36 -12.78 -14.94 -4.73
N GLU A 37 -12.61 -13.97 -5.63
CA GLU A 37 -13.72 -13.33 -6.35
C GLU A 37 -14.41 -14.31 -7.31
N HIS A 38 -13.62 -15.03 -8.12
CA HIS A 38 -14.14 -16.01 -9.08
C HIS A 38 -14.98 -17.12 -8.41
N TYR A 39 -14.54 -17.61 -7.25
CA TYR A 39 -15.25 -18.66 -6.50
C TYR A 39 -16.27 -18.11 -5.47
N GLY A 40 -16.48 -16.80 -5.40
CA GLY A 40 -17.46 -16.19 -4.50
C GLY A 40 -17.10 -16.26 -3.01
N PHE A 41 -15.83 -16.45 -2.67
CA PHE A 41 -15.34 -16.38 -1.27
C PHE A 41 -15.11 -14.95 -0.79
N SER A 42 -15.09 -13.97 -1.70
CA SER A 42 -15.10 -12.56 -1.33
C SER A 42 -16.41 -12.20 -0.61
N LYS A 43 -16.31 -11.86 0.68
CA LYS A 43 -17.45 -11.26 1.40
C LYS A 43 -17.76 -9.94 0.69
N LYS A 44 -18.96 -9.81 0.12
CA LYS A 44 -19.38 -8.65 -0.71
C LYS A 44 -19.09 -7.27 -0.10
N ASN A 45 -18.94 -7.20 1.23
CA ASN A 45 -18.74 -5.95 1.97
C ASN A 45 -17.37 -5.83 2.67
N ILE A 46 -16.45 -6.79 2.51
CA ILE A 46 -15.10 -6.70 3.10
C ILE A 46 -14.09 -6.54 1.96
N PRO A 47 -13.46 -5.37 1.82
CA PRO A 47 -12.46 -5.15 0.79
C PRO A 47 -11.28 -6.11 0.95
N ASN A 48 -10.86 -6.73 -0.15
CA ASN A 48 -9.67 -7.56 -0.20
C ASN A 48 -8.38 -6.71 -0.18
N LEU A 49 -7.21 -7.35 -0.07
CA LEU A 49 -5.94 -6.61 0.08
C LEU A 49 -5.69 -5.68 -1.12
N THR A 50 -6.01 -6.12 -2.33
CA THR A 50 -5.85 -5.32 -3.54
C THR A 50 -6.76 -4.09 -3.54
N GLN A 51 -8.02 -4.26 -3.13
CA GLN A 51 -8.99 -3.16 -2.99
C GLN A 51 -8.57 -2.18 -1.91
N LEU A 52 -8.20 -2.68 -0.72
CA LEU A 52 -7.69 -1.85 0.37
C LEU A 52 -6.46 -1.04 -0.05
N THR A 53 -5.51 -1.68 -0.73
CA THR A 53 -4.30 -1.00 -1.20
C THR A 53 -4.65 0.11 -2.19
N THR A 54 -5.55 -0.15 -3.14
CA THR A 54 -5.98 0.86 -4.13
C THR A 54 -6.68 2.03 -3.46
N ILE A 55 -7.57 1.78 -2.50
CA ILE A 55 -8.29 2.82 -1.75
C ILE A 55 -7.30 3.66 -0.95
N VAL A 56 -6.40 3.02 -0.19
CA VAL A 56 -5.40 3.74 0.63
C VAL A 56 -4.50 4.61 -0.25
N LEU A 57 -4.01 4.10 -1.38
CA LEU A 57 -3.16 4.91 -2.28
C LEU A 57 -3.91 6.14 -2.82
N LYS A 58 -5.19 5.99 -3.18
CA LYS A 58 -6.03 7.10 -3.63
C LYS A 58 -6.27 8.13 -2.53
N GLU A 59 -6.57 7.68 -1.31
CA GLU A 59 -6.74 8.57 -0.15
C GLU A 59 -5.45 9.36 0.15
N VAL A 60 -4.28 8.71 0.05
CA VAL A 60 -2.98 9.40 0.23
C VAL A 60 -2.74 10.44 -0.87
N GLU A 61 -3.07 10.13 -2.12
CA GLU A 61 -2.99 11.10 -3.23
C GLU A 61 -3.92 12.30 -2.99
N GLU A 62 -5.17 12.06 -2.59
CA GLU A 62 -6.13 13.10 -2.22
C GLU A 62 -5.68 13.92 -1.01
N TYR A 63 -5.05 13.29 -0.02
CA TYR A 63 -4.48 13.98 1.13
C TYR A 63 -3.35 14.94 0.72
N LEU A 64 -2.46 14.48 -0.17
CA LEU A 64 -1.32 15.26 -0.65
C LEU A 64 -1.72 16.40 -1.58
N THR A 65 -2.83 16.28 -2.32
CA THR A 65 -3.33 17.36 -3.21
C THR A 65 -4.04 18.48 -2.46
N LYS A 66 -4.50 18.25 -1.23
CA LYS A 66 -5.18 19.28 -0.40
C LYS A 66 -4.26 20.39 0.11
N THR A 67 -2.94 20.17 0.13
CA THR A 67 -1.99 21.15 0.65
C THR A 67 -0.78 21.28 -0.26
N GLU A 68 -0.49 22.50 -0.71
CA GLU A 68 0.72 22.83 -1.47
C GLU A 68 1.96 23.00 -0.58
N ALA A 69 1.78 23.00 0.74
CA ALA A 69 2.86 23.18 1.69
C ALA A 69 3.70 21.91 1.84
N LYS A 70 4.96 22.11 2.28
CA LYS A 70 5.79 21.02 2.79
C LYS A 70 5.11 20.45 4.04
N ILE A 71 4.79 19.16 4.01
CA ILE A 71 4.16 18.47 5.15
C ILE A 71 4.87 17.16 5.45
N GLN A 72 4.87 16.78 6.73
CA GLN A 72 5.22 15.44 7.18
C GLN A 72 3.94 14.67 7.54
N PHE A 73 3.91 13.38 7.22
CA PHE A 73 2.74 12.55 7.46
C PHE A 73 3.13 11.07 7.57
N ASP A 74 2.31 10.30 8.27
CA ASP A 74 2.28 8.83 8.13
C ASP A 74 0.99 8.36 7.44
N LEU A 75 0.87 7.06 7.18
CA LEU A 75 -0.31 6.50 6.51
C LEU A 75 -1.59 6.55 7.37
N ASN A 76 -1.51 6.68 8.71
CA ASN A 76 -2.69 6.91 9.55
C ASN A 76 -3.22 8.33 9.41
N ASP A 77 -2.34 9.30 9.21
CA ASP A 77 -2.73 10.69 8.96
C ASP A 77 -3.41 10.82 7.60
N ALA A 78 -2.81 10.21 6.58
CA ALA A 78 -3.20 10.40 5.19
C ALA A 78 -4.36 9.51 4.71
N SER A 79 -4.68 8.41 5.41
CA SER A 79 -5.71 7.46 4.98
C SER A 79 -6.58 6.98 6.14
N GLU A 80 -7.88 7.27 6.05
CA GLU A 80 -8.88 6.76 6.99
C GLU A 80 -9.01 5.24 6.87
N THR A 81 -9.01 4.73 5.64
CA THR A 81 -9.07 3.28 5.40
C THR A 81 -7.90 2.58 6.05
N TYR A 82 -6.67 3.10 5.92
CA TYR A 82 -5.49 2.51 6.56
C TYR A 82 -5.57 2.56 8.08
N ARG A 83 -6.02 3.70 8.64
CA ARG A 83 -6.19 3.89 10.08
C ARG A 83 -7.16 2.89 10.69
N ASN A 84 -8.22 2.53 9.97
CA ASN A 84 -9.25 1.58 10.41
C ASN A 84 -8.85 0.10 10.29
N ILE A 85 -7.70 -0.22 9.68
CA ILE A 85 -7.17 -1.60 9.67
C ILE A 85 -6.53 -1.88 11.03
N GLU A 86 -6.93 -2.97 11.69
CA GLU A 86 -6.35 -3.36 12.98
C GLU A 86 -4.81 -3.45 12.93
N MET A 87 -4.17 -2.95 13.99
CA MET A 87 -2.71 -2.93 14.10
C MET A 87 -2.11 -4.34 14.24
N THR A 88 -2.86 -5.25 14.84
CA THR A 88 -2.49 -6.65 15.03
C THR A 88 -3.54 -7.57 14.43
N ASN A 89 -3.11 -8.76 14.02
CA ASN A 89 -3.99 -9.88 13.77
C ASN A 89 -3.73 -10.91 14.88
N GLY A 90 -4.55 -10.87 15.93
CA GLY A 90 -4.28 -11.54 17.19
C GLY A 90 -3.06 -10.95 17.90
N LYS A 91 -2.07 -11.79 18.22
CA LYS A 91 -0.81 -11.35 18.88
C LYS A 91 0.30 -10.91 17.92
N LYS A 92 0.05 -10.92 16.61
CA LYS A 92 1.06 -10.61 15.58
C LYS A 92 0.76 -9.28 14.89
N PRO A 93 1.78 -8.51 14.47
CA PRO A 93 1.56 -7.31 13.65
C PRO A 93 0.76 -7.61 12.39
N SER A 94 -0.08 -6.66 11.97
CA SER A 94 -0.95 -6.80 10.81
C SER A 94 -0.15 -6.92 9.51
N THR A 95 -0.27 -8.07 8.86
CA THR A 95 0.34 -8.34 7.55
C THR A 95 -0.29 -7.48 6.44
N VAL A 96 -1.56 -7.10 6.60
CA VAL A 96 -2.28 -6.19 5.70
C VAL A 96 -1.64 -4.81 5.73
N ARG A 97 -1.51 -4.21 6.92
CA ARG A 97 -0.87 -2.89 7.08
C ARG A 97 0.56 -2.87 6.57
N ALA A 98 1.32 -3.92 6.85
CA ALA A 98 2.69 -4.05 6.36
C ALA A 98 2.76 -4.16 4.83
N SER A 99 1.80 -4.85 4.20
CA SER A 99 1.74 -4.99 2.75
C SER A 99 1.38 -3.69 2.05
N ILE A 100 0.41 -2.95 2.58
CA ILE A 100 0.04 -1.62 2.08
C ILE A 100 1.20 -0.63 2.26
N GLY A 101 1.89 -0.64 3.41
CA GLY A 101 3.06 0.20 3.64
C GLY A 101 4.20 -0.05 2.65
N ARG A 102 4.50 -1.32 2.33
CA ARG A 102 5.47 -1.68 1.29
C ARG A 102 5.01 -1.24 -0.10
N SER A 103 3.72 -1.41 -0.41
CA SER A 103 3.12 -0.95 -1.66
C SER A 103 3.35 0.55 -1.85
N PHE A 104 2.94 1.35 -0.87
CA PHE A 104 3.13 2.80 -0.90
C PHE A 104 4.62 3.17 -1.02
N GLY A 105 5.47 2.56 -0.20
CA GLY A 105 6.92 2.76 -0.27
C GLY A 105 7.53 2.54 -1.66
N SER A 106 6.99 1.59 -2.45
CA SER A 106 7.45 1.31 -3.81
C SER A 106 7.01 2.35 -4.87
N LYS A 107 6.01 3.16 -4.53
CA LYS A 107 5.41 4.20 -5.39
C LYS A 107 6.04 5.58 -5.15
N ILE A 108 6.68 5.80 -4.01
CA ILE A 108 7.42 7.02 -3.68
C ILE A 108 8.44 7.35 -4.78
N GLY A 109 8.50 8.62 -5.18
CA GLY A 109 9.39 9.10 -6.25
C GLY A 109 8.89 8.78 -7.66
N LYS A 110 7.65 8.28 -7.82
CA LYS A 110 6.99 8.04 -9.11
C LYS A 110 5.62 8.68 -9.07
N GLU A 111 5.12 9.14 -10.21
CA GLU A 111 3.75 9.65 -10.32
C GLU A 111 2.71 8.68 -9.73
N PRO A 112 1.73 9.15 -8.95
CA PRO A 112 1.46 10.56 -8.56
C PRO A 112 2.26 11.06 -7.33
N PHE A 113 3.14 10.25 -6.77
CA PHE A 113 3.93 10.52 -5.56
C PHE A 113 5.39 10.91 -5.85
N SER A 114 5.63 11.58 -6.98
CA SER A 114 6.97 12.02 -7.38
C SER A 114 7.57 13.04 -6.41
N ASN A 115 6.72 13.85 -5.80
CA ASN A 115 7.04 14.89 -4.80
C ASN A 115 7.02 14.38 -3.34
N VAL A 116 7.06 13.06 -3.14
CA VAL A 116 7.08 12.43 -1.82
C VAL A 116 8.42 11.73 -1.62
N ARG A 117 8.95 11.79 -0.40
CA ARG A 117 10.11 10.99 0.02
C ARG A 117 10.00 10.54 1.47
N LEU A 118 10.84 9.58 1.86
CA LEU A 118 10.97 9.21 3.28
C LEU A 118 11.54 10.39 4.07
N SER A 119 10.88 10.74 5.18
CA SER A 119 11.39 11.73 6.10
C SER A 119 12.58 11.14 6.87
N LYS A 120 13.69 11.87 6.90
CA LYS A 120 14.93 11.43 7.57
C LYS A 120 15.38 12.44 8.61
N THR A 121 16.05 11.96 9.66
CA THR A 121 16.80 12.79 10.60
C THR A 121 18.00 13.43 9.88
N ASN A 122 18.61 14.42 10.50
CA ASN A 122 19.87 15.01 10.03
C ASN A 122 20.98 13.95 9.87
N ASP A 123 20.95 12.90 10.70
CA ASP A 123 21.89 11.77 10.66
C ASP A 123 21.52 10.69 9.60
N GLY A 124 20.50 10.95 8.77
CA GLY A 124 20.08 10.06 7.68
C GLY A 124 19.22 8.87 8.08
N LYS A 125 18.86 8.72 9.38
CA LYS A 125 17.93 7.68 9.85
C LYS A 125 16.50 8.05 9.50
N GLN A 126 15.62 7.05 9.37
CA GLN A 126 14.20 7.29 9.09
C GLN A 126 13.52 7.92 10.31
N ASN A 127 12.73 8.96 10.09
CA ASN A 127 11.86 9.53 11.12
C ASN A 127 10.66 8.60 11.33
N LEU A 128 10.27 8.46 12.60
CA LEU A 128 9.10 7.70 13.00
C LEU A 128 8.08 8.63 13.65
N SER A 129 6.79 8.35 13.45
CA SER A 129 5.71 9.03 14.13
C SER A 129 5.61 8.58 15.59
N VAL A 130 4.74 9.22 16.37
CA VAL A 130 4.46 8.84 17.77
C VAL A 130 4.03 7.38 17.92
N ASN A 131 3.48 6.79 16.86
CA ASN A 131 3.07 5.38 16.81
C ASN A 131 4.15 4.44 16.25
N ASN A 132 5.41 4.91 16.17
CA ASN A 132 6.53 4.21 15.53
C ASN A 132 6.29 3.86 14.05
N ALA A 133 5.43 4.61 13.35
CA ALA A 133 5.20 4.43 11.91
C ALA A 133 6.21 5.25 11.10
N LEU A 134 6.60 4.78 9.92
CA LEU A 134 7.48 5.54 9.03
C LEU A 134 6.84 6.87 8.63
N LEU A 135 7.58 7.96 8.79
CA LEU A 135 7.19 9.27 8.32
C LEU A 135 7.67 9.52 6.90
N TYR A 136 6.81 10.16 6.13
CA TYR A 136 7.06 10.65 4.79
C TYR A 136 7.01 12.17 4.80
N GLU A 137 7.65 12.81 3.82
CA GLU A 137 7.51 14.23 3.59
C GLU A 137 7.13 14.51 2.14
N LYS A 138 6.13 15.37 1.96
CA LYS A 138 5.87 16.04 0.68
C LYS A 138 6.83 17.21 0.57
N PHE A 139 7.58 17.29 -0.53
CA PHE A 139 8.43 18.44 -0.83
C PHE A 139 7.82 19.24 -1.99
N LYS A 140 8.19 20.51 -2.10
CA LYS A 140 7.77 21.34 -3.22
C LYS A 140 8.63 20.97 -4.43
N ASN A 141 8.01 20.73 -5.58
CA ASN A 141 8.76 20.62 -6.83
C ASN A 141 9.41 21.99 -7.07
N GLU A 142 10.74 22.01 -7.15
CA GLU A 142 11.52 23.21 -7.51
C GLU A 142 11.21 23.67 -8.94
#